data_AF-K2F6X6-F1
#
_entry.id   AF-K2F6X6-F1
#
_cell.length_a   1.000
_cell.length_b   1.000
_cell.length_c   1.000
_cell.angle_alpha   90.00
_cell.angle_beta   90.00
_cell.angle_gamma   90.00
#
_symmetry.space_group_name_H-M   'P 1'
#
loop_
_entity.id
_entity.type
_entity.pdbx_description
1 polymer ?
#
loop_
_entity_poly.entity_id
_entity_poly.type
_entity_poly.pdbx_seq_one_letter_code
_entity_poly.pdbx_strand_id
1 'polypeptide(L)'
;MAAATDEAGIQFRILNASKGPAVRATRAQADRVLYKQAIRGRLENQPNLTLFADACDDLIVEGERVAGAVTKLGIRFLADAVVLTAGTFLNGKIHVGLENYTGGRMGDPPSVSLAA
;
A
#
# COMPACT_ATOMS: atom_id res chain seq x y z
N MET A 1 7.40 -3.63 -8.84
CA MET A 1 8.44 -3.09 -7.95
C MET A 1 9.76 -2.94 -8.69
N ALA A 2 10.47 -4.03 -9.04
CA ALA A 2 11.77 -3.97 -9.73
C ALA A 2 11.79 -3.03 -10.95
N ALA A 3 10.90 -3.24 -11.93
CA ALA A 3 10.82 -2.40 -13.11
C ALA A 3 10.55 -0.90 -12.81
N ALA A 4 9.78 -0.60 -11.76
CA ALA A 4 9.54 0.79 -11.36
C ALA A 4 10.77 1.40 -10.65
N THR A 5 11.53 0.59 -9.90
CA THR A 5 12.81 1.00 -9.33
C THR A 5 13.84 1.26 -10.42
N ASP A 6 13.89 0.42 -11.46
CA ASP A 6 14.82 0.59 -12.58
C ASP A 6 14.48 1.85 -13.39
N GLU A 7 13.20 2.16 -13.57
CA GLU A 7 12.72 3.36 -14.27
C GLU A 7 12.93 4.66 -13.47
N ALA A 8 12.69 4.63 -12.16
CA ALA A 8 12.77 5.81 -11.31
C ALA A 8 14.09 5.93 -10.51
N GLY A 9 15.03 5.02 -10.73
CA GLY A 9 16.27 4.94 -9.96
C GLY A 9 17.25 6.06 -10.31
N ILE A 10 17.70 6.79 -9.29
CA ILE A 10 18.69 7.87 -9.44
C ILE A 10 20.09 7.45 -9.00
N GLN A 11 20.21 6.36 -8.23
CA GLN A 11 21.48 5.79 -7.81
C GLN A 11 21.30 4.31 -7.47
N PHE A 12 22.23 3.46 -7.91
CA PHE A 12 22.26 2.04 -7.58
C PHE A 12 23.58 1.66 -6.90
N ARG A 13 23.52 0.81 -5.87
CA ARG A 13 24.67 0.32 -5.12
C ARG A 13 24.50 -1.15 -4.77
N ILE A 14 25.60 -1.91 -4.83
CA ILE A 14 25.69 -3.24 -4.22
C ILE A 14 26.17 -3.11 -2.76
N LEU A 15 25.32 -3.54 -1.83
CA LEU A 15 25.67 -3.75 -0.43
C LEU A 15 26.53 -5.02 -0.30
N ASN A 16 27.47 -5.03 0.66
CA ASN A 16 28.38 -6.17 0.91
C ASN A 16 29.20 -6.62 -0.30
N ALA A 17 29.57 -5.70 -1.20
CA ALA A 17 30.27 -6.03 -2.45
C ALA A 17 31.54 -6.89 -2.24
N SER A 18 32.26 -6.72 -1.13
CA SER A 18 33.50 -7.46 -0.82
C SER A 18 33.30 -8.83 -0.15
N LYS A 19 32.09 -9.20 0.30
CA LYS A 19 31.87 -10.39 1.16
C LYS A 19 31.41 -11.65 0.41
N GLY A 20 31.61 -11.70 -0.91
CA GLY A 20 31.22 -12.81 -1.78
C GLY A 20 29.74 -12.78 -2.23
N PRO A 21 29.35 -13.50 -3.30
CA PRO A 21 28.05 -13.31 -3.97
C PRO A 21 26.82 -13.60 -3.11
N ALA A 22 26.88 -14.62 -2.24
CA ALA A 22 25.73 -15.10 -1.47
C ALA A 22 25.15 -14.07 -0.48
N VAL A 23 25.92 -13.04 -0.11
CA VAL A 23 25.54 -12.02 0.89
C VAL A 23 25.42 -10.61 0.31
N ARG A 24 25.51 -10.47 -1.03
CA ARG A 24 25.35 -9.19 -1.73
C ARG A 24 23.87 -8.86 -1.90
N ALA A 25 23.54 -7.57 -1.84
CA ALA A 25 22.19 -7.08 -2.10
C ALA A 25 22.22 -5.76 -2.87
N THR A 26 21.28 -5.54 -3.78
CA THR A 26 21.16 -4.28 -4.51
C THR A 26 20.28 -3.31 -3.74
N ARG A 27 20.78 -2.08 -3.55
CA ARG A 27 20.01 -0.94 -3.02
C ARG A 27 19.95 0.16 -4.08
N ALA A 28 18.77 0.72 -4.27
CA ALA A 28 18.57 1.89 -5.12
C ALA A 28 18.07 3.07 -4.29
N GLN A 29 18.47 4.27 -4.69
CA GLN A 29 17.73 5.50 -4.40
C GLN A 29 16.81 5.76 -5.60
N ALA A 30 15.56 6.09 -5.34
CA ALA A 30 14.57 6.36 -6.38
C ALA A 30 14.00 7.76 -6.22
N ASP A 31 13.74 8.41 -7.35
CA ASP A 31 12.89 9.59 -7.38
C ASP A 31 11.47 9.18 -6.94
N ARG A 32 10.97 9.82 -5.88
CA ARG A 32 9.68 9.46 -5.26
C ARG A 32 8.50 9.73 -6.20
N VAL A 33 8.57 10.79 -7.02
CA VAL A 33 7.50 11.19 -7.93
C VAL A 33 7.48 10.24 -9.12
N LEU A 34 8.64 9.99 -9.74
CA LEU A 34 8.73 9.06 -10.88
C LEU A 34 8.36 7.64 -10.46
N TYR A 35 8.80 7.17 -9.28
CA TYR A 35 8.43 5.83 -8.81
C TYR A 35 6.91 5.69 -8.61
N LYS A 36 6.26 6.72 -8.03
CA LYS A 36 4.80 6.76 -7.87
C LYS A 36 4.09 6.73 -9.23
N GLN A 37 4.56 7.52 -10.19
CA GLN A 37 3.99 7.58 -11.54
C GLN A 37 4.16 6.25 -12.29
N ALA A 38 5.35 5.64 -12.25
CA ALA A 38 5.64 4.35 -12.87
C ALA A 38 4.73 3.24 -12.32
N ILE A 39 4.51 3.20 -11.01
CA ILE A 39 3.58 2.24 -10.40
C ILE A 39 2.13 2.53 -10.82
N ARG A 40 1.69 3.79 -10.77
CA ARG A 40 0.33 4.18 -11.14
C ARG A 40 0.01 3.80 -12.58
N GLY A 41 0.89 4.14 -13.52
CA GLY A 41 0.71 3.82 -14.93
C GLY A 41 0.64 2.31 -15.18
N ARG A 42 1.41 1.50 -14.44
CA ARG A 42 1.32 0.03 -14.54
C ARG A 42 -0.01 -0.51 -14.06
N LEU A 43 -0.53 0.01 -12.95
CA LEU A 43 -1.82 -0.41 -12.40
C LEU A 43 -2.98 0.00 -13.30
N GLU A 44 -2.96 1.22 -13.84
CA GLU A 44 -4.01 1.74 -14.72
C GLU A 44 -4.11 0.97 -16.05
N ASN A 45 -3.03 0.34 -16.49
CA ASN A 45 -2.96 -0.39 -17.76
C ASN A 45 -2.91 -1.91 -17.59
N GLN A 46 -3.11 -2.45 -16.39
CA GLN A 46 -3.12 -3.88 -16.14
C GLN A 46 -4.47 -4.48 -16.53
N PRO A 47 -4.53 -5.43 -17.48
CA PRO A 47 -5.78 -6.12 -17.81
C PRO A 47 -6.41 -6.79 -16.59
N ASN A 48 -7.74 -6.73 -16.50
CA ASN A 48 -8.56 -7.27 -15.41
C ASN A 48 -8.34 -6.62 -14.04
N LEU A 49 -7.73 -5.44 -13.99
CA LEU A 49 -7.61 -4.64 -12.76
C LEU A 49 -8.46 -3.37 -12.87
N THR A 50 -9.43 -3.24 -11.98
CA THR A 50 -10.21 -2.01 -11.83
C THR A 50 -9.67 -1.22 -10.63
N LEU A 51 -9.31 0.03 -10.86
CA LEU A 51 -8.93 0.94 -9.79
C LEU A 51 -10.15 1.74 -9.33
N PHE A 52 -10.48 1.64 -8.05
CA PHE A 52 -11.55 2.40 -7.42
C PHE A 52 -11.01 3.16 -6.22
N ALA A 53 -11.21 4.48 -6.20
CA ALA A 53 -10.68 5.36 -5.17
C ALA A 53 -11.74 5.66 -4.12
N ASP A 54 -11.81 4.82 -3.10
CA ASP A 54 -12.59 5.06 -1.88
C ASP A 54 -11.97 4.25 -0.72
N ALA A 55 -12.22 4.66 0.52
CA ALA A 55 -11.80 3.90 1.69
C ALA A 55 -12.66 2.63 1.85
N CYS A 56 -12.05 1.51 2.23
CA CYS A 56 -12.77 0.32 2.68
C CYS A 56 -13.11 0.50 4.16
N ASP A 57 -14.40 0.46 4.49
CA ASP A 57 -14.89 0.66 5.85
C ASP A 57 -15.30 -0.66 6.52
N ASP A 58 -15.69 -1.68 5.75
CA ASP A 58 -16.14 -2.97 6.30
C ASP A 58 -15.95 -4.13 5.31
N LEU A 59 -16.03 -5.36 5.81
CA LEU A 59 -16.06 -6.59 5.03
C LEU A 59 -17.46 -7.20 5.05
N ILE A 60 -17.87 -7.76 3.91
CA ILE A 60 -19.09 -8.58 3.84
C ILE A 60 -18.68 -10.00 4.21
N VAL A 61 -19.29 -10.57 5.24
CA VAL A 61 -19.00 -11.93 5.71
C VAL A 61 -20.28 -12.74 5.78
N GLU A 62 -20.25 -13.95 5.22
CA GLU A 62 -21.33 -14.94 5.26
C GLU A 62 -20.87 -16.14 6.09
N GLY A 63 -21.35 -16.24 7.34
CA GLY A 63 -20.84 -17.24 8.29
C GLY A 63 -19.38 -16.96 8.65
N GLU A 64 -18.48 -17.87 8.29
CA GLU A 64 -17.02 -17.72 8.49
C GLU A 64 -16.28 -17.34 7.20
N ARG A 65 -17.00 -17.07 6.09
CA ARG A 65 -16.42 -16.83 4.77
C ARG A 65 -16.57 -15.35 4.38
N VAL A 66 -15.49 -14.75 3.89
CA VAL A 66 -15.58 -13.42 3.24
C VAL A 66 -16.38 -13.52 1.94
N ALA A 67 -17.25 -12.55 1.70
CA ALA A 67 -18.08 -12.43 0.51
C ALA A 67 -17.89 -11.08 -0.22
N GLY A 68 -17.11 -10.15 0.35
CA GLY A 68 -16.85 -8.86 -0.28
C GLY A 68 -16.35 -7.78 0.67
N ALA A 69 -16.44 -6.53 0.21
CA ALA A 69 -16.05 -5.33 0.94
C ALA A 69 -17.06 -4.20 0.75
N VAL A 70 -17.16 -3.32 1.74
CA VAL A 70 -18.02 -2.13 1.74
C VAL A 70 -17.13 -0.90 1.83
N THR A 71 -17.33 0.04 0.92
CA THR A 71 -16.61 1.31 0.94
C THR A 71 -17.24 2.31 1.90
N LYS A 72 -16.54 3.39 2.20
CA LYS A 72 -17.04 4.50 3.04
C LYS A 72 -18.29 5.16 2.48
N LEU A 73 -18.46 5.19 1.15
CA LEU A 73 -19.68 5.66 0.50
C LEU A 73 -20.84 4.63 0.54
N GLY A 74 -20.64 3.47 1.16
CA GLY A 74 -21.64 2.39 1.25
C GLY A 74 -21.71 1.51 0.00
N ILE A 75 -20.78 1.65 -0.94
CA ILE A 75 -20.73 0.83 -2.16
C ILE A 75 -20.26 -0.57 -1.78
N ARG A 76 -20.96 -1.59 -2.29
CA ARG A 76 -20.68 -2.99 -2.02
C ARG A 76 -20.00 -3.65 -3.22
N PHE A 77 -18.84 -4.24 -2.99
CA PHE A 77 -18.14 -5.08 -3.95
C PHE A 77 -18.16 -6.52 -3.46
N LEU A 78 -18.75 -7.42 -4.25
CA LEU A 78 -18.70 -8.85 -3.97
C LEU A 78 -17.39 -9.44 -4.47
N ALA A 79 -16.78 -10.32 -3.68
CA ALA A 79 -15.53 -10.98 -4.03
C ALA A 79 -15.40 -12.31 -3.27
N ASP A 80 -14.82 -13.32 -3.93
CA ASP A 80 -14.52 -14.61 -3.29
C ASP A 80 -13.35 -14.54 -2.31
N ALA A 81 -12.49 -13.52 -2.45
CA ALA A 81 -11.36 -13.27 -1.58
C ALA A 81 -11.10 -11.76 -1.46
N VAL A 82 -10.66 -11.33 -0.27
CA VAL A 82 -10.23 -9.95 0.00
C VAL A 82 -8.82 -9.99 0.56
N VAL A 83 -7.93 -9.18 -0.02
CA VAL A 83 -6.55 -9.01 0.47
C VAL A 83 -6.44 -7.65 1.16
N LEU A 84 -6.25 -7.66 2.48
CA LEU A 84 -6.09 -6.44 3.26
C LEU A 84 -4.63 -5.96 3.23
N THR A 85 -4.40 -4.79 2.63
CA THR A 85 -3.09 -4.12 2.58
C THR A 85 -3.16 -2.72 3.18
N ALA A 86 -3.79 -2.58 4.34
CA ALA A 86 -4.09 -1.29 4.96
C ALA A 86 -2.86 -0.51 5.45
N GLY A 87 -1.68 -1.14 5.50
CA GLY A 87 -0.43 -0.47 5.92
C GLY A 87 -0.56 0.12 7.33
N THR A 88 -0.24 1.40 7.48
CA THR A 88 -0.27 2.12 8.76
C THR A 88 -1.63 2.75 9.10
N PHE A 89 -2.69 2.44 8.34
CA PHE A 89 -3.97 3.16 8.42
C PHE A 89 -4.97 2.62 9.45
N LEU A 90 -4.99 1.31 9.72
CA LEU A 90 -5.95 0.71 10.67
C LEU A 90 -5.71 1.27 12.08
N ASN A 91 -6.71 1.98 12.60
CA ASN A 91 -6.64 2.72 13.87
C ASN A 91 -5.34 3.51 14.04
N GLY A 92 -4.85 4.10 12.94
CA GLY A 92 -3.56 4.76 12.87
C GLY A 92 -3.45 5.94 13.84
N LYS A 93 -2.34 6.01 14.57
CA LYS A 93 -1.99 7.09 15.49
C LYS A 93 -0.57 7.55 15.22
N ILE A 94 -0.39 8.87 15.09
CA ILE A 94 0.89 9.49 14.85
C ILE A 94 1.33 10.20 16.12
N HIS A 95 2.58 9.94 16.50
CA HIS A 95 3.22 10.46 17.70
C HIS A 95 4.29 11.48 17.29
N VAL A 96 4.19 12.71 17.79
CA VAL A 96 5.19 13.78 17.56
C VAL A 96 5.57 14.39 18.91
N GLY A 97 6.70 13.94 19.46
CA GLY A 97 7.06 14.26 20.84
C GLY A 97 6.01 13.70 21.81
N LEU A 98 5.36 14.58 22.56
CA LEU A 98 4.26 14.22 23.47
C LEU A 98 2.87 14.34 22.83
N GLU A 99 2.79 14.98 21.66
CA GLU A 99 1.53 15.20 20.94
C GLU A 99 1.14 13.94 20.15
N ASN A 100 -0.17 13.69 20.09
CA ASN A 100 -0.71 12.54 19.39
C ASN A 100 -1.92 12.94 18.55
N TYR A 101 -1.99 12.44 17.32
CA TYR A 101 -3.11 12.66 16.43
C TYR A 101 -3.48 11.39 15.68
N THR A 102 -4.77 11.26 15.35
CA THR A 102 -5.28 10.14 14.56
C THR A 102 -4.92 10.35 13.10
N GLY A 103 -4.40 9.32 12.44
CA GLY A 103 -3.91 9.40 11.07
C GLY A 103 -3.17 8.15 10.65
N GLY A 104 -3.39 7.71 9.40
CA GLY A 104 -2.61 6.62 8.83
C GLY A 104 -1.23 7.07 8.35
N ARG A 105 -1.19 8.27 7.78
CA ARG A 105 0.02 9.01 7.39
C ARG A 105 -0.21 10.49 7.67
N MET A 106 0.85 11.29 7.72
CA MET A 106 0.71 12.73 7.92
C MET A 106 -0.18 13.35 6.83
N GLY A 107 -1.33 13.91 7.24
CA GLY A 107 -2.34 14.49 6.35
C GLY A 107 -3.42 13.53 5.86
N ASP A 108 -3.28 12.21 6.07
CA ASP A 108 -4.27 11.21 5.65
C ASP A 108 -5.05 10.63 6.85
N PRO A 109 -6.40 10.54 6.79
CA PRO A 109 -7.20 10.01 7.89
C PRO A 109 -6.94 8.52 8.13
N PRO A 110 -7.12 8.01 9.36
CA PRO A 110 -7.04 6.57 9.63
C PRO A 110 -8.29 5.84 9.12
N SER A 111 -8.19 4.51 9.00
CA SER A 111 -9.36 3.63 8.85
C SER A 111 -9.76 3.12 10.23
N VAL A 112 -10.89 3.63 10.73
CA VAL A 112 -11.39 3.32 12.09
C VAL A 112 -12.42 2.22 12.04
N SER A 113 -13.43 2.33 11.16
CA SER A 113 -14.54 1.37 11.05
C SER A 113 -14.03 -0.04 10.76
N LEU A 114 -13.10 -0.19 9.82
CA LEU A 114 -12.53 -1.48 9.45
C LEU A 114 -11.62 -2.08 10.54
N ALA A 115 -11.15 -1.26 11.48
CA ALA A 115 -10.28 -1.69 12.58
C ALA A 115 -11.06 -2.02 13.86
N ALA A 116 -12.37 -1.76 13.89
CA ALA A 116 -13.23 -1.93 15.05
C ALA A 116 -13.66 -3.38 15.28
#